data_AF-A0A7S0I666-F1
#
_entry.id   AF-A0A7S0I666-F1
#
_cell.length_a   1.000
_cell.length_b   1.000
_cell.length_c   1.000
_cell.angle_alpha   90.00
_cell.angle_beta   90.00
_cell.angle_gamma   90.00
#
_symmetry.space_group_name_H-M   'P 1'
#
loop_
_entity.id
_entity.type
_entity.pdbx_description
1 polymer ?
#
loop_
_entity_poly.entity_id
_entity_poly.type
_entity_poly.pdbx_seq_one_letter_code
_entity_poly.pdbx_strand_id
1 'polypeptide(L)'
;HIDTSAAASNGVAAPACENLWAVHNNAMRFLPNFFEKEQLTKLYFCFPDPHFKRKNHRKRIITPPLLAEYAYSLCPAGCVYLITDVSELMEWMVAHLTESP
;
A
#
# COMPACT_ATOMS: atom_id res chain seq x y z
N HIS A 1 18.92 8.18 -15.50
CA HIS A 1 17.98 8.98 -16.31
C HIS A 1 16.63 8.27 -16.30
N ILE A 2 15.70 8.74 -15.48
CA ILE A 2 14.27 8.42 -15.65
C ILE A 2 13.60 9.79 -15.73
N ASP A 3 13.27 10.17 -16.96
CA ASP A 3 12.53 11.38 -17.27
C ASP A 3 11.05 11.15 -17.03
N THR A 4 10.44 11.95 -16.17
CA THR A 4 8.99 12.08 -16.01
C THR A 4 8.57 13.50 -16.42
N SER A 5 8.39 13.71 -17.72
CA SER A 5 7.83 14.97 -18.24
C SER A 5 6.35 15.08 -17.88
N ALA A 6 6.02 16.22 -17.27
CA ALA A 6 4.72 16.62 -16.74
C ALA A 6 3.60 16.80 -17.78
N ALA A 7 2.34 16.78 -17.31
CA ALA A 7 1.45 17.96 -17.36
C ALA A 7 0.03 17.67 -16.81
N ALA A 8 -0.43 18.51 -15.87
CA ALA A 8 -1.70 19.24 -15.96
C ALA A 8 -1.71 20.36 -14.90
N SER A 9 -1.80 21.60 -15.39
CA SER A 9 -1.78 22.86 -14.63
C SER A 9 -3.17 23.24 -14.10
N ASN A 10 -3.25 23.54 -12.79
CA ASN A 10 -3.97 24.68 -12.19
C ASN A 10 -3.96 24.52 -10.67
N GLY A 11 -2.97 25.12 -10.01
CA GLY A 11 -2.86 25.14 -8.55
C GLY A 11 -1.67 25.96 -8.12
N VAL A 12 -1.84 26.77 -7.07
CA VAL A 12 -0.77 27.49 -6.38
C VAL A 12 0.48 26.61 -6.30
N ALA A 13 1.64 27.13 -6.70
CA ALA A 13 2.90 26.39 -6.67
C ALA A 13 3.10 25.83 -5.26
N ALA A 14 2.85 24.54 -5.10
CA ALA A 14 3.04 23.86 -3.82
C ALA A 14 4.53 23.98 -3.47
N PRO A 15 4.87 24.20 -2.20
CA PRO A 15 6.27 24.19 -1.79
C PRO A 15 6.93 22.90 -2.27
N ALA A 16 8.15 23.00 -2.79
CA ALA A 16 8.88 21.84 -3.29
C ALA A 16 9.04 20.81 -2.15
N CYS A 17 8.45 19.63 -2.33
CA CYS A 17 8.48 18.57 -1.35
C CYS A 17 9.64 17.63 -1.68
N GLU A 18 10.72 17.70 -0.90
CA GLU A 18 11.96 16.96 -1.16
C GLU A 18 11.96 15.54 -0.59
N ASN A 19 10.99 15.22 0.27
CA ASN A 19 10.85 13.95 0.99
C ASN A 19 9.60 13.16 0.57
N LEU A 20 9.04 13.47 -0.60
CA LEU A 20 7.88 12.80 -1.17
C LEU A 20 8.21 12.25 -2.54
N TRP A 21 7.98 10.95 -2.70
CA TRP A 21 8.06 10.27 -3.98
C TRP A 21 6.72 9.62 -4.28
N ALA A 22 6.29 9.71 -5.53
CA ALA A 22 5.09 9.05 -6.03
C ALA A 22 5.48 8.18 -7.21
N VAL A 23 4.98 6.95 -7.22
CA VAL A 23 5.26 5.96 -8.27
C VAL A 23 3.94 5.46 -8.83
N HIS A 24 3.76 5.57 -10.14
CA HIS A 24 2.63 4.97 -10.83
C HIS A 24 2.97 3.54 -11.22
N ASN A 25 2.52 2.56 -10.44
CA ASN A 25 2.68 1.14 -10.78
C ASN A 25 1.66 0.25 -10.06
N ASN A 26 1.57 -1.02 -10.46
CA ASN A 26 0.83 -2.03 -9.72
C ASN A 26 1.65 -2.48 -8.50
N ALA A 27 1.28 -1.95 -7.32
CA ALA A 27 1.92 -2.30 -6.06
C ALA A 27 1.92 -3.81 -5.80
N MET A 28 0.84 -4.53 -6.12
CA MET A 28 0.74 -5.97 -5.87
C MET A 28 1.78 -6.80 -6.63
N ARG A 29 2.32 -6.29 -7.74
CA ARG A 29 3.28 -7.01 -8.59
C ARG A 29 4.72 -6.56 -8.38
N PHE A 30 4.93 -5.30 -8.05
CA PHE A 30 6.25 -4.68 -8.11
C PHE A 30 6.76 -4.18 -6.77
N LEU A 31 5.98 -4.27 -5.69
CA LEU A 31 6.43 -3.89 -4.34
C LEU A 31 7.82 -4.45 -3.97
N PRO A 32 8.12 -5.75 -4.19
CA PRO A 32 9.39 -6.34 -3.76
C PRO A 32 10.60 -5.79 -4.50
N ASN A 33 10.39 -5.11 -5.64
CA ASN A 33 11.46 -4.52 -6.43
C ASN A 33 11.84 -3.11 -5.96
N PHE A 34 11.02 -2.50 -5.09
CA PHE A 34 11.24 -1.13 -4.62
C PHE A 34 11.95 -1.06 -3.28
N PHE A 35 11.80 -2.09 -2.44
CA PHE A 35 12.26 -2.05 -1.06
C PHE A 35 13.15 -3.24 -0.73
N GLU A 36 14.18 -2.96 0.06
CA GLU A 36 15.02 -3.97 0.69
C GLU A 36 14.35 -4.50 1.97
N LYS A 37 14.93 -5.58 2.51
CA LYS A 37 14.47 -6.18 3.77
C LYS A 37 14.44 -5.14 4.88
N GLU A 38 13.32 -5.05 5.60
CA GLU A 38 13.15 -4.20 6.79
C GLU A 38 13.37 -2.69 6.56
N GLN A 39 13.27 -2.21 5.31
CA GLN A 39 13.48 -0.80 4.97
C GLN A 39 12.34 0.12 5.45
N LEU A 40 11.12 -0.40 5.55
CA LEU A 40 9.93 0.37 5.90
C LEU A 40 9.65 0.32 7.39
N THR A 41 9.31 1.47 7.97
CA THR A 41 8.86 1.56 9.37
C THR A 41 7.34 1.53 9.49
N LYS A 42 6.63 2.00 8.46
CA LYS A 42 5.17 2.16 8.46
C LYS A 42 4.60 1.89 7.07
N LEU A 43 3.46 1.20 7.03
CA LEU A 43 2.64 1.01 5.84
C LEU A 43 1.26 1.57 6.08
N TYR A 44 0.69 2.24 5.09
CA TYR A 44 -0.64 2.84 5.15
C TYR A 44 -1.50 2.28 4.01
N PHE A 45 -2.63 1.67 4.36
CA PHE A 45 -3.66 1.26 3.42
C PHE A 45 -4.88 2.16 3.59
N CYS A 46 -4.97 3.17 2.73
CA CYS A 46 -6.01 4.20 2.80
C CYS A 46 -7.13 3.88 1.82
N PHE A 47 -8.31 3.57 2.36
CA PHE A 47 -9.54 3.28 1.61
C PHE A 47 -9.34 2.25 0.47
N PRO A 48 -8.75 1.06 0.76
CA PRO A 48 -8.56 0.04 -0.26
C PRO A 48 -9.91 -0.45 -0.78
N ASP A 49 -10.00 -0.78 -2.08
CA ASP A 49 -11.25 -1.21 -2.69
C ASP A 49 -11.78 -2.49 -2.00
N PRO A 50 -13.01 -2.47 -1.45
CA PRO A 50 -13.60 -3.60 -0.73
C PRO A 50 -13.85 -4.81 -1.63
N HIS A 51 -14.02 -4.59 -2.94
CA HIS A 51 -14.34 -5.63 -3.91
C HIS A 51 -15.49 -6.55 -3.46
N PHE A 52 -16.67 -6.02 -3.17
CA PHE A 52 -17.81 -6.75 -2.56
C PHE A 52 -18.23 -8.06 -3.26
N LYS A 53 -17.95 -8.22 -4.56
CA LYS A 53 -18.27 -9.45 -5.28
C LYS A 53 -17.19 -10.49 -5.00
N ARG A 54 -17.56 -11.68 -4.50
CA ARG A 54 -16.60 -12.80 -4.21
C ARG A 54 -15.57 -13.05 -5.30
N LYS A 55 -15.98 -13.02 -6.58
CA LYS A 55 -15.07 -13.20 -7.73
C LYS A 55 -13.91 -12.19 -7.78
N ASN A 56 -14.06 -11.03 -7.14
CA ASN A 56 -13.10 -9.95 -7.11
C ASN A 56 -12.27 -9.91 -5.81
N HIS A 57 -12.54 -10.75 -4.80
CA HIS A 57 -11.80 -10.70 -3.53
C HIS A 57 -10.29 -10.92 -3.73
N ARG A 58 -9.90 -11.66 -4.78
CA ARG A 58 -8.49 -11.87 -5.18
C ARG A 58 -7.75 -10.58 -5.59
N LYS A 59 -8.48 -9.50 -5.84
CA LYS A 59 -7.92 -8.19 -6.20
C LYS A 59 -7.70 -7.29 -4.99
N ARG A 60 -8.10 -7.72 -3.78
CA ARG A 60 -7.85 -6.95 -2.55
C ARG A 60 -6.35 -6.81 -2.33
N ILE A 61 -5.93 -5.66 -1.79
CA ILE A 61 -4.53 -5.37 -1.50
C ILE A 61 -3.99 -6.16 -0.30
N ILE A 62 -4.90 -6.64 0.57
CA ILE A 62 -4.60 -7.55 1.67
C ILE A 62 -4.90 -8.97 1.18
N THR A 63 -3.86 -9.74 0.86
CA THR A 63 -3.94 -11.17 0.50
C THR A 63 -2.70 -11.90 1.01
N PRO A 64 -2.75 -13.22 1.28
CA PRO A 64 -1.63 -13.94 1.88
C PRO A 64 -0.27 -13.76 1.16
N PRO A 65 -0.17 -13.79 -0.18
CA PRO A 65 1.11 -13.54 -0.85
C PRO A 65 1.64 -12.13 -0.58
N LEU A 66 0.77 -11.11 -0.58
CA LEU A 66 1.18 -9.73 -0.34
C LEU A 66 1.57 -9.48 1.12
N LEU A 67 0.94 -10.17 2.07
CA LEU A 67 1.32 -10.10 3.48
C LEU A 67 2.78 -10.51 3.69
N ALA A 68 3.26 -11.53 2.98
CA ALA A 68 4.67 -11.92 3.02
C ALA A 68 5.59 -10.82 2.48
N GLU A 69 5.21 -10.15 1.39
CA GLU A 69 6.00 -9.03 0.83
C GLU A 69 6.01 -7.81 1.76
N TYR A 70 4.88 -7.52 2.42
CA TYR A 70 4.79 -6.47 3.43
C TYR A 70 5.67 -6.80 4.64
N ALA A 71 5.63 -8.04 5.13
CA ALA A 71 6.46 -8.49 6.24
C ALA A 71 7.95 -8.45 5.91
N TYR A 72 8.34 -8.78 4.68
CA TYR A 72 9.73 -8.65 4.22
C TYR A 72 10.22 -7.20 4.23
N SER A 73 9.39 -6.29 3.73
CA SER A 73 9.75 -4.87 3.59
C SER A 73 9.68 -4.11 4.91
N LEU A 74 8.87 -4.56 5.87
CA LEU A 74 8.63 -3.89 7.15
C LEU A 74 9.66 -4.30 8.20
N CYS A 75 10.20 -3.35 8.95
CA CYS A 75 11.13 -3.63 10.04
C CYS A 75 10.42 -4.29 11.23
N PRO A 76 11.16 -4.98 12.13
CA PRO A 76 10.63 -5.40 13.42
C PRO A 76 10.04 -4.19 14.17
N ALA A 77 8.88 -4.39 14.80
CA ALA A 77 8.09 -3.33 15.43
C ALA A 77 7.57 -2.22 14.49
N GLY A 78 7.66 -2.40 13.16
CA GLY A 78 6.98 -1.55 12.20
C GLY A 78 5.45 -1.66 12.32
N CYS A 79 4.74 -0.67 11.79
CA CYS A 79 3.29 -0.55 11.96
C CYS A 79 2.55 -0.58 10.62
N VAL A 80 1.43 -1.30 10.58
CA VAL A 80 0.46 -1.24 9.47
C VAL A 80 -0.75 -0.44 9.93
N TYR A 81 -1.07 0.63 9.20
CA TYR A 81 -2.24 1.46 9.42
C TYR A 81 -3.30 1.15 8.38
N LEU A 82 -4.49 0.79 8.85
CA LEU A 82 -5.66 0.54 8.01
C LEU A 82 -6.66 1.66 8.19
N ILE A 83 -7.15 2.22 7.09
CA ILE A 83 -8.17 3.26 7.09
C ILE A 83 -9.23 2.85 6.07
N THR A 84 -10.48 2.71 6.49
CA THR A 84 -11.63 2.44 5.62
C THR A 84 -12.91 2.88 6.32
N ASP A 85 -13.92 3.24 5.54
CA ASP A 85 -15.28 3.55 5.97
C ASP A 85 -16.21 2.31 5.93
N VAL A 86 -15.69 1.15 5.52
CA VAL A 86 -16.44 -0.12 5.43
C VAL A 86 -16.05 -1.04 6.61
N SER A 87 -16.92 -1.15 7.62
CA SER A 87 -16.65 -1.96 8.83
C SER A 87 -16.31 -3.42 8.52
N GLU A 88 -17.10 -4.08 7.66
CA GLU A 88 -16.88 -5.48 7.29
C GLU A 88 -15.51 -5.68 6.61
N LEU A 89 -15.07 -4.70 5.81
CA LEU A 89 -13.73 -4.74 5.22
C LEU A 89 -12.65 -4.58 6.28
N MET A 90 -12.84 -3.67 7.24
CA MET A 90 -11.89 -3.47 8.35
C MET A 90 -11.72 -4.75 9.16
N GLU A 91 -12.82 -5.36 9.60
CA GLU A 91 -12.82 -6.61 10.35
C GLU A 91 -12.09 -7.72 9.58
N TRP A 92 -12.40 -7.83 8.29
CA TRP A 92 -11.74 -8.80 7.41
C TRP A 92 -10.24 -8.54 7.29
N MET A 93 -9.81 -7.29 7.07
CA MET A 93 -8.39 -6.95 6.94
C MET A 93 -7.62 -7.20 8.23
N VAL A 94 -8.18 -6.82 9.38
CA VAL A 94 -7.57 -7.05 10.70
C VAL A 94 -7.38 -8.54 10.92
N ALA A 95 -8.42 -9.36 10.72
CA ALA A 95 -8.33 -10.81 10.88
C ALA A 95 -7.18 -11.40 10.03
N HIS A 96 -7.09 -11.02 8.75
CA HIS A 96 -6.05 -11.54 7.85
C HIS A 96 -4.64 -11.09 8.24
N LEU A 97 -4.48 -9.88 8.78
CA LEU A 97 -3.19 -9.37 9.24
C LEU A 97 -2.76 -9.97 10.58
N THR A 98 -3.71 -10.33 11.45
CA THR A 98 -3.41 -10.94 12.76
C THR A 98 -3.27 -12.45 12.72
N GLU A 99 -3.93 -13.12 11.79
CA GLU A 99 -3.81 -14.57 11.58
C GLU A 99 -2.56 -14.93 10.77
N SER A 100 -2.00 -13.97 10.02
CA SER A 100 -0.75 -14.17 9.31
C SER A 100 0.41 -14.22 10.32
N PRO A 101 1.24 -15.29 10.28
CA PRO A 101 2.43 -15.40 11.14
C PRO A 101 3.51 -14.38 10.78
#